data_AF-A0A2U3BBI3-F1
#
_entry.id   AF-A0A2U3BBI3-F1
#
_cell.length_a   1.000
_cell.length_b   1.000
_cell.length_c   1.000
_cell.angle_alpha   90.00
_cell.angle_beta   90.00
_cell.angle_gamma   90.00
#
_symmetry.space_group_name_H-M   'P 1'
#
loop_
_entity.id
_entity.type
_entity.pdbx_description
1 polymer ?
#
loop_
_entity_poly.entity_id
_entity_poly.type
_entity_poly.pdbx_seq_one_letter_code
_entity_poly.pdbx_strand_id
1 'polypeptide(L)'
;MPMELFSKEYNYVRTLLINPSLGVKSPMKKHIDAIKNILGVDGPDVSYASKLSSMHWALKFRASNKMMKSAGIELKNRAGSIDNDEYFRVLVIKFLLHFHLLRKRGGQKIWIFSSPAAYTDYPSKELWATAHNKVTLKNKLGDTKERFSSRDKKNLSNATQMGLAWTHKAIMTLTNARQKGGQKSREKVKKWFADGNTSDIELNLMIGNLERGFKKIANTLDSNQLIFTDMASLRSAQTGNDADFKNSEAFVYGGRYEKLPIVYIEDAFFAKGGNVMDGMKNWARIIVHEVSHLDCSTADKLYAWAGIKPGTNITPADCSVNADSWAYFAADCANALTKNDINRAMNGI
;
A
#
# COMPACT_ATOMS: atom_id res chain seq x y z
N MET A 1 7.41 20.23 -5.48
CA MET A 1 6.55 19.81 -6.60
C MET A 1 5.34 19.08 -6.02
N PRO A 2 4.13 19.15 -6.60
CA PRO A 2 3.05 18.28 -6.13
C PRO A 2 3.47 16.82 -6.35
N MET A 3 3.61 16.07 -5.26
CA MET A 3 3.99 14.65 -5.30
C MET A 3 3.06 13.87 -6.22
N GLU A 4 3.62 12.89 -6.92
CA GLU A 4 2.90 12.13 -7.93
C GLU A 4 2.09 10.99 -7.32
N LEU A 5 0.78 11.09 -7.44
CA LEU A 5 -0.15 10.12 -6.87
C LEU A 5 -0.26 8.91 -7.78
N PHE A 6 -0.20 7.70 -7.21
CA PHE A 6 -0.42 6.46 -7.93
C PHE A 6 -1.81 6.40 -8.58
N SER A 7 -2.85 6.96 -7.94
CA SER A 7 -4.19 7.03 -8.53
C SER A 7 -4.24 7.80 -9.85
N LYS A 8 -3.33 8.76 -10.08
CA LYS A 8 -3.24 9.46 -11.38
C LYS A 8 -2.69 8.53 -12.46
N GLU A 9 -1.60 7.81 -12.18
CA GLU A 9 -1.03 6.82 -13.10
C GLU A 9 -2.03 5.70 -13.39
N TYR A 10 -2.66 5.15 -12.34
CA TYR A 10 -3.69 4.13 -12.44
C TYR A 10 -4.84 4.56 -13.35
N ASN A 11 -5.39 5.76 -13.14
CA ASN A 11 -6.51 6.26 -13.94
C ASN A 11 -6.12 6.60 -15.37
N TYR A 12 -4.89 7.08 -15.58
CA TYR A 12 -4.36 7.33 -16.90
C TYR A 12 -4.27 6.04 -17.71
N VAL A 13 -3.62 5.01 -17.15
CA VAL A 13 -3.50 3.69 -17.80
C VAL A 13 -4.86 3.03 -17.96
N ARG A 14 -5.77 3.14 -16.98
CA ARG A 14 -7.16 2.67 -17.09
C ARG A 14 -7.85 3.27 -18.31
N THR A 15 -7.77 4.59 -18.48
CA THR A 15 -8.42 5.32 -19.58
C THR A 15 -7.88 4.85 -20.94
N LEU A 16 -6.56 4.65 -21.04
CA LEU A 16 -5.94 4.08 -22.24
C LEU A 16 -6.40 2.64 -22.50
N LEU A 17 -6.44 1.81 -21.45
CA LEU A 17 -6.75 0.39 -21.55
C LEU A 17 -8.19 0.11 -22.02
N ILE A 18 -9.16 0.92 -21.57
CA ILE A 18 -10.56 0.80 -21.99
C ILE A 18 -10.85 1.47 -23.35
N ASN A 19 -9.91 2.24 -23.89
CA ASN A 19 -10.09 2.92 -25.16
C ASN A 19 -10.11 1.90 -26.32
N PRO A 20 -11.22 1.77 -27.08
CA PRO A 20 -11.31 0.82 -28.19
C PRO A 20 -10.26 1.08 -29.28
N SER A 21 -9.80 2.32 -29.42
CA SER A 21 -8.80 2.74 -30.40
C SER A 21 -7.35 2.44 -30.00
N LEU A 22 -7.07 1.97 -28.77
CA LEU A 22 -5.71 1.69 -28.32
C LEU A 22 -4.98 0.71 -29.27
N GLY A 23 -5.70 -0.25 -29.86
CA GLY A 23 -5.22 -1.02 -31.00
C GLY A 23 -3.91 -1.80 -30.75
N VAL A 24 -3.76 -2.47 -29.61
CA VAL A 24 -2.60 -3.33 -29.33
C VAL A 24 -2.50 -4.46 -30.37
N LYS A 25 -1.31 -4.63 -30.94
CA LYS A 25 -0.99 -5.63 -31.97
C LYS A 25 -0.49 -6.95 -31.34
N SER A 26 -0.38 -7.98 -32.16
CA SER A 26 0.25 -9.24 -31.75
C SER A 26 1.74 -9.02 -31.37
N PRO A 27 2.27 -9.73 -30.37
CA PRO A 27 1.66 -10.88 -29.69
C PRO A 27 0.74 -10.56 -28.50
N MET A 28 0.71 -9.32 -27.98
CA MET A 28 -0.04 -9.02 -26.74
C MET A 28 -1.52 -8.72 -26.95
N LYS A 29 -1.98 -8.52 -28.19
CA LYS A 29 -3.40 -8.22 -28.50
C LYS A 29 -4.39 -9.06 -27.70
N LYS A 30 -4.31 -10.38 -27.81
CA LYS A 30 -5.25 -11.31 -27.13
C LYS A 30 -5.24 -11.17 -25.61
N HIS A 31 -4.07 -10.88 -25.03
CA HIS A 31 -3.92 -10.75 -23.59
C HIS A 31 -4.50 -9.43 -23.09
N ILE A 32 -4.20 -8.33 -23.78
CA ILE A 32 -4.74 -7.00 -23.46
C ILE A 32 -6.25 -6.98 -23.65
N ASP A 33 -6.77 -7.51 -24.76
CA ASP A 33 -8.21 -7.62 -25.00
C ASP A 33 -8.92 -8.39 -23.87
N ALA A 34 -8.28 -9.45 -23.35
CA ALA A 34 -8.85 -10.26 -22.29
C ALA A 34 -8.89 -9.56 -20.92
N ILE A 35 -8.13 -8.48 -20.71
CA ILE A 35 -8.00 -7.76 -19.43
C ILE A 35 -8.37 -6.27 -19.50
N LYS A 36 -9.07 -5.82 -20.55
CA LYS A 36 -9.43 -4.39 -20.73
C LYS A 36 -10.09 -3.74 -19.52
N ASN A 37 -10.84 -4.51 -18.74
CA ASN A 37 -11.57 -4.01 -17.57
C ASN A 37 -10.90 -4.37 -16.23
N ILE A 38 -9.62 -4.79 -16.24
CA ILE A 38 -8.92 -5.13 -14.99
C ILE A 38 -8.74 -3.92 -14.08
N LEU A 39 -8.59 -2.72 -14.64
CA LEU A 39 -8.48 -1.48 -13.89
C LEU A 39 -9.87 -0.83 -13.78
N GLY A 40 -10.60 -1.14 -12.72
CA GLY A 40 -11.94 -0.57 -12.46
C GLY A 40 -11.90 0.83 -11.85
N VAL A 41 -13.04 1.53 -11.86
CA VAL A 41 -13.14 2.89 -11.27
C VAL A 41 -12.85 2.85 -9.77
N ASP A 42 -13.41 1.86 -9.08
CA ASP A 42 -13.24 1.68 -7.64
C ASP A 42 -12.03 0.78 -7.32
N GLY A 43 -11.20 0.48 -8.31
CA GLY A 43 -10.03 -0.38 -8.16
C GLY A 43 -10.11 -1.66 -8.98
N PRO A 44 -9.11 -2.53 -8.85
CA PRO A 44 -8.88 -3.63 -9.77
C PRO A 44 -9.90 -4.77 -9.65
N ASP A 45 -10.32 -5.33 -10.79
CA ASP A 45 -11.24 -6.47 -10.84
C ASP A 45 -10.47 -7.81 -10.87
N VAL A 46 -10.66 -8.58 -9.80
CA VAL A 46 -10.06 -9.89 -9.61
C VAL A 46 -10.49 -10.93 -10.66
N SER A 47 -11.64 -10.73 -11.32
CA SER A 47 -12.12 -11.65 -12.35
C SER A 47 -11.14 -11.76 -13.53
N TYR A 48 -10.26 -10.76 -13.69
CA TYR A 48 -9.21 -10.71 -14.70
C TYR A 48 -7.83 -11.14 -14.21
N ALA A 49 -7.66 -11.46 -12.92
CA ALA A 49 -6.33 -11.73 -12.35
C ALA A 49 -5.61 -12.92 -13.00
N SER A 50 -6.31 -14.01 -13.31
CA SER A 50 -5.72 -15.17 -14.00
C SER A 50 -5.26 -14.83 -15.43
N LYS A 51 -6.01 -13.96 -16.12
CA LYS A 51 -5.69 -13.47 -17.46
C LYS A 51 -4.49 -12.52 -17.43
N LEU A 52 -4.38 -11.71 -16.37
CA LEU A 52 -3.19 -10.88 -16.12
C LEU A 52 -1.95 -11.75 -15.90
N SER A 53 -2.05 -12.80 -15.07
CA SER A 53 -0.94 -13.76 -14.90
C SER A 53 -0.57 -14.46 -16.21
N SER A 54 -1.54 -14.76 -17.06
CA SER A 54 -1.28 -15.27 -18.41
C SER A 54 -0.49 -14.27 -19.28
N MET A 55 -0.82 -12.98 -19.21
CA MET A 55 -0.04 -11.92 -19.85
C MET A 55 1.39 -11.86 -19.32
N HIS A 56 1.58 -11.91 -17.99
CA HIS A 56 2.91 -11.94 -17.38
C HIS A 56 3.75 -13.11 -17.88
N TRP A 57 3.16 -14.31 -17.95
CA TRP A 57 3.83 -15.49 -18.49
C TRP A 57 4.21 -15.31 -19.97
N ALA A 58 3.31 -14.72 -20.77
CA ALA A 58 3.59 -14.42 -22.16
C ALA A 58 4.71 -13.38 -22.34
N LEU A 59 4.98 -12.53 -21.34
CA LEU A 59 6.07 -11.57 -21.32
C LEU A 59 7.36 -12.07 -20.65
N LYS A 60 7.36 -13.24 -20.00
CA LYS A 60 8.51 -13.80 -19.24
C LYS A 60 9.84 -13.77 -19.99
N PHE A 61 9.82 -14.02 -21.29
CA PHE A 61 10.99 -13.99 -22.15
C PHE A 61 10.88 -12.91 -23.21
N ARG A 62 11.96 -12.15 -23.41
CA ARG A 62 12.06 -11.08 -24.42
C ARG A 62 10.93 -10.04 -24.27
N ALA A 63 10.64 -9.65 -23.03
CA ALA A 63 9.53 -8.75 -22.68
C ALA A 63 9.54 -7.47 -23.51
N SER A 64 10.67 -6.76 -23.57
CA SER A 64 10.83 -5.52 -24.34
C SER A 64 10.55 -5.72 -25.83
N ASN A 65 11.08 -6.78 -26.46
CA ASN A 65 10.80 -7.09 -27.88
C ASN A 65 9.30 -7.33 -28.13
N LYS A 66 8.63 -8.04 -27.21
CA LYS A 66 7.18 -8.32 -27.32
C LYS A 66 6.35 -7.06 -27.13
N MET A 67 6.75 -6.18 -26.20
CA MET A 67 6.12 -4.88 -25.99
C MET A 67 6.25 -4.00 -27.24
N MET A 68 7.47 -3.83 -27.77
CA MET A 68 7.73 -3.06 -28.99
C MET A 68 6.90 -3.58 -30.17
N LYS A 69 6.92 -4.89 -30.42
CA LYS A 69 6.14 -5.52 -31.50
C LYS A 69 4.64 -5.32 -31.32
N SER A 70 4.14 -5.44 -30.08
CA SER A 70 2.70 -5.26 -29.78
C SER A 70 2.27 -3.80 -29.86
N ALA A 71 3.18 -2.85 -29.71
CA ALA A 71 2.93 -1.44 -29.99
C ALA A 71 3.01 -1.10 -31.49
N GLY A 72 3.58 -1.99 -32.31
CA GLY A 72 3.80 -1.75 -33.73
C GLY A 72 5.13 -1.08 -34.06
N ILE A 73 6.02 -0.96 -33.08
CA ILE A 73 7.31 -0.28 -33.24
C ILE A 73 8.31 -1.25 -33.88
N GLU A 74 8.72 -0.95 -35.11
CA GLU A 74 9.79 -1.67 -35.81
C GLU A 74 11.17 -1.07 -35.50
N LEU A 75 12.15 -1.95 -35.21
CA LEU A 75 13.54 -1.55 -34.91
C LEU A 75 14.44 -1.45 -36.14
N LYS A 76 13.90 -1.63 -37.36
CA LYS A 76 14.68 -1.60 -38.60
C LYS A 76 15.36 -0.23 -38.81
N ASN A 77 14.65 0.85 -38.46
CA ASN A 77 15.21 2.19 -38.35
C ASN A 77 15.37 2.51 -36.87
N ARG A 78 16.58 2.27 -36.33
CA ARG A 78 16.88 2.46 -34.90
C ARG A 78 16.79 3.93 -34.46
N ALA A 79 16.92 4.86 -35.39
CA ALA A 79 16.73 6.29 -35.19
C ALA A 79 15.25 6.68 -35.37
N GLY A 80 14.75 7.58 -34.52
CA GLY A 80 13.42 8.17 -34.63
C GLY A 80 12.60 8.07 -33.35
N SER A 81 11.69 9.03 -33.19
CA SER A 81 10.66 9.03 -32.16
C SER A 81 9.58 7.99 -32.46
N ILE A 82 8.83 7.63 -31.44
CA ILE A 82 7.56 6.92 -31.59
C ILE A 82 6.41 7.93 -31.59
N ASP A 83 5.28 7.55 -32.18
CA ASP A 83 4.05 8.34 -32.07
C ASP A 83 3.34 8.11 -30.72
N ASN A 84 2.31 8.90 -30.45
CA ASN A 84 1.55 8.82 -29.21
C ASN A 84 0.84 7.48 -29.02
N ASP A 85 0.33 6.87 -30.11
CA ASP A 85 -0.40 5.61 -30.02
C ASP A 85 0.55 4.43 -29.77
N GLU A 86 1.73 4.43 -30.39
CA GLU A 86 2.83 3.53 -30.07
C GLU A 86 3.23 3.65 -28.59
N TYR A 87 3.33 4.88 -28.08
CA TYR A 87 3.67 5.14 -26.67
C TYR A 87 2.59 4.61 -25.72
N PHE A 88 1.32 4.92 -25.96
CA PHE A 88 0.21 4.46 -25.12
C PHE A 88 0.14 2.93 -25.07
N ARG A 89 0.39 2.25 -26.20
CA ARG A 89 0.41 0.79 -26.25
C ARG A 89 1.54 0.19 -25.42
N VAL A 90 2.77 0.70 -25.50
CA VAL A 90 3.86 0.18 -24.66
C VAL A 90 3.65 0.51 -23.18
N LEU A 91 3.11 1.69 -22.87
CA LEU A 91 2.81 2.11 -21.51
C LEU A 91 1.85 1.16 -20.82
N VAL A 92 0.70 0.87 -21.44
CA VAL A 92 -0.32 -0.02 -20.88
C VAL A 92 0.26 -1.41 -20.58
N ILE A 93 1.02 -1.98 -21.52
CA ILE A 93 1.63 -3.30 -21.32
C ILE A 93 2.69 -3.25 -20.21
N LYS A 94 3.50 -2.20 -20.15
CA LYS A 94 4.56 -2.03 -19.15
C LYS A 94 3.98 -1.86 -17.74
N PHE A 95 2.96 -1.02 -17.58
CA PHE A 95 2.27 -0.84 -16.30
C PHE A 95 1.68 -2.17 -15.81
N LEU A 96 0.91 -2.86 -16.67
CA LEU A 96 0.26 -4.12 -16.31
C LEU A 96 1.26 -5.25 -16.02
N LEU A 97 2.46 -5.23 -16.60
CA LEU A 97 3.53 -6.18 -16.25
C LEU A 97 3.95 -6.09 -14.77
N HIS A 98 3.81 -4.91 -14.18
CA HIS A 98 4.23 -4.59 -12.81
C HIS A 98 3.07 -4.53 -11.80
N PHE A 99 1.86 -4.78 -12.28
CA PHE A 99 0.66 -4.86 -11.45
C PHE A 99 0.31 -6.32 -11.16
N HIS A 100 0.08 -6.67 -9.90
CA HIS A 100 -0.13 -8.06 -9.47
C HIS A 100 -1.23 -8.17 -8.44
N LEU A 101 -1.97 -9.28 -8.49
CA LEU A 101 -2.76 -9.75 -7.36
C LEU A 101 -1.84 -10.56 -6.43
N LEU A 102 -1.62 -10.08 -5.20
CA LEU A 102 -0.82 -10.78 -4.20
C LEU A 102 -1.56 -11.97 -3.59
N ARG A 103 -2.84 -11.79 -3.29
CA ARG A 103 -3.65 -12.79 -2.60
C ARG A 103 -5.13 -12.59 -2.87
N LYS A 104 -5.86 -13.70 -2.92
CA LYS A 104 -7.32 -13.77 -2.83
C LYS A 104 -7.70 -14.74 -1.72
N ARG A 105 -8.52 -14.32 -0.76
CA ARG A 105 -9.01 -15.16 0.34
C ARG A 105 -10.39 -14.68 0.78
N GLY A 106 -11.44 -15.42 0.46
CA GLY A 106 -12.80 -14.93 0.71
C GLY A 106 -13.02 -13.57 0.03
N GLY A 107 -13.43 -12.58 0.83
CA GLY A 107 -13.58 -11.18 0.42
C GLY A 107 -12.26 -10.45 0.14
N GLN A 108 -11.22 -10.73 0.93
CA GLN A 108 -9.91 -10.07 0.85
C GLN A 108 -9.18 -10.31 -0.47
N LYS A 109 -8.83 -9.22 -1.16
CA LYS A 109 -8.01 -9.22 -2.37
C LYS A 109 -7.00 -8.08 -2.28
N ILE A 110 -5.72 -8.45 -2.29
CA ILE A 110 -4.60 -7.51 -2.09
C ILE A 110 -3.87 -7.38 -3.41
N TRP A 111 -3.68 -6.16 -3.87
CA TRP A 111 -2.98 -5.84 -5.09
C TRP A 111 -1.67 -5.12 -4.79
N ILE A 112 -0.75 -5.19 -5.74
CA ILE A 112 0.49 -4.41 -5.69
C ILE A 112 0.81 -3.88 -7.08
N PHE A 113 1.19 -2.61 -7.15
CA PHE A 113 2.01 -2.11 -8.24
C PHE A 113 3.45 -2.00 -7.75
N SER A 114 4.33 -2.83 -8.28
CA SER A 114 5.74 -2.83 -7.91
C SER A 114 6.54 -2.22 -9.05
N SER A 115 6.87 -0.94 -8.95
CA SER A 115 7.55 -0.26 -10.06
C SER A 115 8.92 -0.92 -10.37
N PRO A 116 9.42 -0.82 -11.62
CA PRO A 116 10.78 -1.25 -11.94
C PRO A 116 11.79 -0.61 -11.00
N ALA A 117 12.71 -1.38 -10.43
CA ALA A 117 13.71 -0.89 -9.47
C ALA A 117 14.64 0.17 -10.05
N ALA A 118 14.84 0.18 -11.37
CA ALA A 118 15.66 1.16 -12.07
C ALA A 118 14.92 2.48 -12.39
N TYR A 119 13.61 2.55 -12.13
CA TYR A 119 12.83 3.74 -12.43
C TYR A 119 12.93 4.75 -11.27
N THR A 120 12.95 6.02 -11.59
CA THR A 120 12.85 7.15 -10.66
C THR A 120 11.54 7.91 -10.87
N ASP A 121 10.59 7.34 -11.63
CA ASP A 121 9.24 7.87 -11.81
C ASP A 121 8.29 6.72 -12.26
N TYR A 122 6.98 6.95 -12.33
CA TYR A 122 6.03 5.98 -12.86
C TYR A 122 6.22 5.74 -14.37
N PRO A 123 5.76 4.58 -14.90
CA PRO A 123 6.00 4.20 -16.28
C PRO A 123 5.59 5.25 -17.31
N SER A 124 4.51 6.01 -17.10
CA SER A 124 4.11 7.04 -18.05
C SER A 124 5.23 8.05 -18.30
N LYS A 125 5.77 8.68 -17.26
CA LYS A 125 6.83 9.68 -17.38
C LYS A 125 8.16 9.06 -17.83
N GLU A 126 8.52 7.91 -17.27
CA GLU A 126 9.78 7.23 -17.59
C GLU A 126 9.87 6.82 -19.06
N LEU A 127 8.79 6.26 -19.59
CA LEU A 127 8.75 5.87 -20.99
C LEU A 127 8.64 7.08 -21.91
N TRP A 128 7.90 8.13 -21.51
CA TRP A 128 7.76 9.35 -22.29
C TRP A 128 9.11 10.04 -22.50
N ALA A 129 9.92 10.14 -21.45
CA ALA A 129 11.27 10.71 -21.50
C ALA A 129 12.18 10.00 -22.53
N THR A 130 11.90 8.74 -22.86
CA THR A 130 12.67 7.93 -23.82
C THR A 130 11.99 7.75 -25.18
N ALA A 131 10.77 8.25 -25.36
CA ALA A 131 9.95 8.06 -26.56
C ALA A 131 10.56 8.68 -27.84
N HIS A 132 11.51 9.61 -27.69
CA HIS A 132 12.25 10.20 -28.81
C HIS A 132 13.28 9.24 -29.44
N ASN A 133 13.57 8.08 -28.83
CA ASN A 133 14.52 7.10 -29.33
C ASN A 133 14.07 5.66 -29.07
N LYS A 134 13.77 4.92 -30.14
CA LYS A 134 13.29 3.52 -30.09
C LYS A 134 14.25 2.55 -29.38
N VAL A 135 15.56 2.76 -29.46
CA VAL A 135 16.56 1.91 -28.79
C VAL A 135 16.55 2.18 -27.29
N THR A 136 16.57 3.45 -26.89
CA THR A 136 16.52 3.85 -25.47
C THR A 136 15.23 3.39 -24.83
N LEU A 137 14.08 3.59 -25.49
CA LEU A 137 12.79 3.09 -25.04
C LEU A 137 12.80 1.57 -24.85
N LYS A 138 13.31 0.82 -25.83
CA LYS A 138 13.41 -0.64 -25.72
C LYS A 138 14.25 -1.08 -24.51
N ASN A 139 15.37 -0.41 -24.27
CA ASN A 139 16.22 -0.69 -23.11
C ASN A 139 15.46 -0.43 -21.80
N LYS A 140 14.79 0.73 -21.69
CA LYS A 140 13.97 1.10 -20.54
C LYS A 140 12.77 0.16 -20.31
N LEU A 141 12.15 -0.35 -21.38
CA LEU A 141 11.12 -1.40 -21.30
C LEU A 141 11.69 -2.73 -20.76
N GLY A 142 12.97 -2.98 -21.00
CA GLY A 142 13.72 -4.15 -20.54
C GLY A 142 13.97 -4.17 -19.03
N ASP A 143 13.78 -3.05 -18.32
CA ASP A 143 13.89 -2.98 -16.88
C ASP A 143 12.70 -3.64 -16.20
N THR A 144 12.72 -4.97 -16.09
CA THR A 144 11.62 -5.75 -15.51
C THR A 144 11.88 -6.17 -14.06
N LYS A 145 13.08 -5.89 -13.52
CA LYS A 145 13.38 -6.14 -12.11
C LYS A 145 12.60 -5.14 -11.27
N GLU A 146 11.80 -5.65 -10.35
CA GLU A 146 10.87 -4.85 -9.54
C GLU A 146 11.47 -4.46 -8.18
N ARG A 147 10.94 -3.38 -7.59
CA ARG A 147 11.33 -2.91 -6.24
C ARG A 147 11.07 -3.92 -5.15
N PHE A 148 9.93 -4.60 -5.21
CA PHE A 148 9.52 -5.59 -4.22
C PHE A 148 9.85 -6.99 -4.72
N SER A 149 10.64 -7.74 -3.95
CA SER A 149 10.94 -9.14 -4.27
C SER A 149 9.70 -10.03 -4.11
N SER A 150 9.75 -11.24 -4.67
CA SER A 150 8.70 -12.25 -4.44
C SER A 150 8.49 -12.56 -2.95
N ARG A 151 9.57 -12.45 -2.14
CA ARG A 151 9.50 -12.64 -0.68
C ARG A 151 8.75 -11.48 -0.02
N ASP A 152 9.04 -10.25 -0.41
CA ASP A 152 8.37 -9.05 0.13
C ASP A 152 6.88 -9.09 -0.19
N LYS A 153 6.53 -9.38 -1.44
CA LYS A 153 5.14 -9.56 -1.89
C LYS A 153 4.39 -10.63 -1.07
N LYS A 154 5.02 -11.77 -0.81
CA LYS A 154 4.45 -12.83 0.04
C LYS A 154 4.25 -12.36 1.48
N ASN A 155 5.25 -11.68 2.04
CA ASN A 155 5.22 -11.20 3.41
C ASN A 155 4.21 -10.06 3.60
N LEU A 156 4.04 -9.15 2.63
CA LEU A 156 3.01 -8.10 2.64
C LEU A 156 1.61 -8.72 2.72
N SER A 157 1.34 -9.75 1.91
CA SER A 157 0.07 -10.47 1.99
C SER A 157 -0.16 -11.12 3.36
N ASN A 158 0.87 -11.75 3.95
CA ASN A 158 0.75 -12.39 5.25
C ASN A 158 0.58 -11.38 6.38
N ALA A 159 1.32 -10.27 6.33
CA ALA A 159 1.24 -9.17 7.28
C ALA A 159 -0.13 -8.48 7.22
N THR A 160 -0.70 -8.28 6.02
CA THR A 160 -2.06 -7.74 5.87
C THR A 160 -3.09 -8.64 6.54
N GLN A 161 -2.98 -9.97 6.37
CA GLN A 161 -3.87 -10.91 7.04
C GLN A 161 -3.70 -10.86 8.58
N MET A 162 -2.46 -10.77 9.05
CA MET A 162 -2.17 -10.63 10.48
C MET A 162 -2.78 -9.34 11.04
N GLY A 163 -2.62 -8.21 10.34
CA GLY A 163 -3.23 -6.93 10.70
C GLY A 163 -4.77 -6.98 10.71
N LEU A 164 -5.39 -7.67 9.75
CA LEU A 164 -6.84 -7.90 9.76
C LEU A 164 -7.28 -8.72 10.98
N ALA A 165 -6.55 -9.79 11.31
CA ALA A 165 -6.84 -10.58 12.50
C ALA A 165 -6.70 -9.76 13.79
N TRP A 166 -5.68 -8.89 13.88
CA TRP A 166 -5.50 -7.97 14.99
C TRP A 166 -6.66 -6.98 15.11
N THR A 167 -7.08 -6.43 13.98
CA THR A 167 -8.22 -5.52 13.90
C THR A 167 -9.51 -6.18 14.39
N HIS A 168 -9.79 -7.42 13.99
CA HIS A 168 -10.95 -8.16 14.51
C HIS A 168 -10.87 -8.40 16.02
N LYS A 169 -9.67 -8.72 16.55
CA LYS A 169 -9.49 -8.86 18.00
C LYS A 169 -9.71 -7.53 18.73
N ALA A 170 -9.25 -6.42 18.18
CA ALA A 170 -9.54 -5.08 18.70
C ALA A 170 -11.06 -4.81 18.77
N ILE A 171 -11.80 -5.09 17.69
CA ILE A 171 -13.27 -4.95 17.65
C ILE A 171 -13.94 -5.82 18.72
N MET A 172 -13.50 -7.07 18.90
CA MET A 172 -14.01 -7.96 19.95
C MET A 172 -13.74 -7.39 21.35
N THR A 173 -12.51 -6.94 21.61
CA THR A 173 -12.13 -6.33 22.89
C THR A 173 -12.97 -5.08 23.19
N LEU A 174 -13.17 -4.21 22.19
CA LEU A 174 -13.97 -2.99 22.35
C LEU A 174 -15.45 -3.30 22.59
N THR A 175 -16.02 -4.25 21.85
CA THR A 175 -17.38 -4.76 22.10
C THR A 175 -17.52 -5.28 23.53
N ASN A 176 -16.58 -6.11 23.99
CA ASN A 176 -16.58 -6.68 25.33
C ASN A 176 -16.40 -5.63 26.42
N ALA A 177 -15.61 -4.57 26.18
CA ALA A 177 -15.37 -3.50 27.14
C ALA A 177 -16.64 -2.71 27.51
N ARG A 178 -17.70 -2.82 26.70
CA ARG A 178 -19.02 -2.20 26.92
C ARG A 178 -19.99 -3.11 27.68
N GLN A 179 -19.66 -4.38 27.87
CA GLN A 179 -20.54 -5.37 28.49
C GLN A 179 -20.29 -5.48 30.01
N LYS A 180 -21.32 -5.92 30.74
CA LYS A 180 -21.18 -6.32 32.15
C LYS A 180 -20.19 -7.49 32.23
N GLY A 181 -19.13 -7.35 33.02
CA GLY A 181 -18.02 -8.33 33.07
C GLY A 181 -16.84 -8.02 32.14
N GLY A 182 -16.90 -6.91 31.38
CA GLY A 182 -15.88 -6.47 30.43
C GLY A 182 -14.63 -5.80 31.01
N GLN A 183 -14.41 -5.84 32.32
CA GLN A 183 -13.38 -5.04 33.01
C GLN A 183 -11.98 -5.26 32.43
N LYS A 184 -11.59 -6.51 32.15
CA LYS A 184 -10.27 -6.80 31.55
C LYS A 184 -10.08 -6.14 30.17
N SER A 185 -11.15 -6.09 29.38
CA SER A 185 -11.12 -5.43 28.06
C SER A 185 -11.07 -3.91 28.22
N ARG A 186 -11.82 -3.36 29.18
CA ARG A 186 -11.80 -1.94 29.53
C ARG A 186 -10.41 -1.50 30.02
N GLU A 187 -9.74 -2.31 30.82
CA GLU A 187 -8.36 -2.05 31.26
C GLU A 187 -7.35 -2.09 30.10
N LYS A 188 -7.54 -2.95 29.10
CA LYS A 188 -6.73 -2.87 27.87
C LYS A 188 -6.93 -1.54 27.14
N VAL A 189 -8.15 -1.02 27.05
CA VAL A 189 -8.39 0.29 26.42
C VAL A 189 -7.73 1.40 27.22
N LYS A 190 -7.91 1.42 28.55
CA LYS A 190 -7.30 2.42 29.42
C LYS A 190 -5.79 2.47 29.26
N LYS A 191 -5.14 1.30 29.22
CA LYS A 191 -3.68 1.20 29.06
C LYS A 191 -3.15 2.02 27.89
N TRP A 192 -3.84 2.02 26.74
CA TRP A 192 -3.34 2.64 25.52
C TRP A 192 -3.89 4.04 25.25
N PHE A 193 -5.00 4.42 25.89
CA PHE A 193 -5.70 5.65 25.53
C PHE A 193 -6.20 6.52 26.70
N ALA A 194 -6.10 6.07 27.95
CA ALA A 194 -6.58 6.82 29.11
C ALA A 194 -5.47 7.08 30.13
N ASP A 195 -5.62 8.16 30.88
CA ASP A 195 -4.79 8.51 32.03
C ASP A 195 -5.62 8.49 33.33
N GLY A 196 -5.02 8.94 34.44
CA GLY A 196 -5.70 8.99 35.75
C GLY A 196 -6.86 9.97 35.84
N ASN A 197 -7.01 10.87 34.85
CA ASN A 197 -8.05 11.91 34.84
C ASN A 197 -9.19 11.60 33.87
N THR A 198 -9.06 10.54 33.06
CA THR A 198 -10.07 10.17 32.07
C THR A 198 -11.33 9.64 32.76
N SER A 199 -12.45 10.33 32.59
CA SER A 199 -13.74 9.93 33.15
C SER A 199 -14.32 8.68 32.46
N ASP A 200 -15.25 8.01 33.13
CA ASP A 200 -15.96 6.87 32.52
C ASP A 200 -16.78 7.23 31.29
N ILE A 201 -17.27 8.47 31.22
CA ILE A 201 -18.01 9.01 30.07
C ILE A 201 -17.07 9.16 28.88
N GLU A 202 -15.91 9.81 29.06
CA GLU A 202 -14.90 9.96 28.01
C GLU A 202 -14.39 8.60 27.52
N LEU A 203 -14.12 7.69 28.45
CA LEU A 203 -13.69 6.33 28.11
C LEU A 203 -14.74 5.59 27.28
N ASN A 204 -16.03 5.72 27.60
CA ASN A 204 -17.11 5.10 26.83
C ASN A 204 -17.22 5.68 25.41
N LEU A 205 -17.09 6.99 25.25
CA LEU A 205 -17.08 7.65 23.94
C LEU A 205 -15.89 7.19 23.10
N MET A 206 -14.71 7.13 23.72
CA MET A 206 -13.48 6.64 23.10
C MET A 206 -13.60 5.19 22.65
N ILE A 207 -14.14 4.29 23.48
CA ILE A 207 -14.41 2.90 23.09
C ILE A 207 -15.31 2.83 21.85
N GLY A 208 -16.39 3.62 21.83
CA GLY A 208 -17.31 3.66 20.68
C GLY A 208 -16.65 4.21 19.40
N ASN A 209 -15.77 5.22 19.52
CA ASN A 209 -15.01 5.78 18.41
C ASN A 209 -14.02 4.76 17.83
N LEU A 210 -13.21 4.14 18.70
CA LEU A 210 -12.26 3.10 18.33
C LEU A 210 -12.98 1.92 17.66
N GLU A 211 -14.13 1.48 18.19
CA GLU A 211 -14.89 0.35 17.64
C GLU A 211 -15.35 0.64 16.20
N ARG A 212 -15.88 1.84 15.95
CA ARG A 212 -16.25 2.28 14.60
C ARG A 212 -15.04 2.39 13.68
N GLY A 213 -13.94 2.93 14.18
CA GLY A 213 -12.70 3.08 13.42
C GLY A 213 -12.12 1.72 12.99
N PHE A 214 -11.96 0.78 13.92
CA PHE A 214 -11.46 -0.55 13.60
C PHE A 214 -12.41 -1.33 12.67
N LYS A 215 -13.73 -1.11 12.70
CA LYS A 215 -14.65 -1.67 11.68
C LYS A 215 -14.33 -1.15 10.28
N LYS A 216 -14.01 0.14 10.13
CA LYS A 216 -13.58 0.69 8.83
C LYS A 216 -12.23 0.09 8.38
N ILE A 217 -11.25 0.03 9.28
CA ILE A 217 -9.94 -0.59 9.02
C ILE A 217 -10.11 -2.05 8.59
N ALA A 218 -10.95 -2.82 9.29
CA ALA A 218 -11.24 -4.21 8.93
C ALA A 218 -11.84 -4.31 7.54
N ASN A 219 -12.80 -3.44 7.20
CA ASN A 219 -13.42 -3.42 5.87
C ASN A 219 -12.40 -3.14 4.78
N THR A 220 -11.44 -2.23 4.99
CA THR A 220 -10.38 -1.95 4.01
C THR A 220 -9.41 -3.11 3.88
N LEU A 221 -8.96 -3.68 5.00
CA LEU A 221 -8.03 -4.82 5.01
C LEU A 221 -8.68 -6.10 4.45
N ASP A 222 -10.00 -6.27 4.56
CA ASP A 222 -10.78 -7.37 3.98
C ASP A 222 -11.39 -7.03 2.61
N SER A 223 -11.13 -5.83 2.09
CA SER A 223 -11.67 -5.38 0.80
C SER A 223 -11.01 -6.09 -0.39
N ASN A 224 -11.58 -5.85 -1.57
CA ASN A 224 -11.00 -6.25 -2.85
C ASN A 224 -10.10 -5.20 -3.51
N GLN A 225 -9.81 -4.09 -2.83
CA GLN A 225 -9.30 -2.87 -3.46
C GLN A 225 -7.96 -2.38 -2.89
N LEU A 226 -7.47 -2.93 -1.77
CA LEU A 226 -6.22 -2.49 -1.15
C LEU A 226 -5.04 -2.69 -2.12
N ILE A 227 -4.32 -1.61 -2.41
CA ILE A 227 -3.16 -1.58 -3.29
C ILE A 227 -1.94 -1.15 -2.50
N PHE A 228 -0.90 -1.97 -2.54
CA PHE A 228 0.44 -1.55 -2.13
C PHE A 228 1.20 -1.00 -3.34
N THR A 229 2.01 0.02 -3.13
CA THR A 229 2.95 0.50 -4.15
C THR A 229 4.15 1.16 -3.51
N ASP A 230 5.09 1.59 -4.34
CA ASP A 230 6.18 2.49 -3.98
C ASP A 230 6.01 3.82 -4.73
N MET A 231 6.64 4.88 -4.23
CA MET A 231 6.70 6.16 -4.92
C MET A 231 8.06 6.32 -5.61
N ALA A 232 8.16 5.85 -6.85
CA ALA A 232 9.41 5.84 -7.61
C ALA A 232 10.09 7.22 -7.70
N SER A 233 9.32 8.31 -7.73
CA SER A 233 9.81 9.70 -7.72
C SER A 233 10.64 10.06 -6.50
N LEU A 234 10.42 9.41 -5.36
CA LEU A 234 11.17 9.68 -4.13
C LEU A 234 12.57 9.07 -4.13
N ARG A 235 12.87 8.09 -4.98
CA ARG A 235 14.13 7.31 -4.89
C ARG A 235 15.40 8.12 -5.03
N SER A 236 15.32 9.24 -5.77
CA SER A 236 16.44 10.17 -5.96
C SER A 236 16.50 11.29 -4.92
N ALA A 237 15.52 11.38 -4.02
CA ALA A 237 15.46 12.40 -3.00
C ALA A 237 16.59 12.23 -1.97
N GLN A 238 17.28 13.34 -1.68
CA GLN A 238 18.40 13.38 -0.75
C GLN A 238 18.17 14.30 0.44
N THR A 239 17.26 15.28 0.31
CA THR A 239 17.00 16.28 1.36
C THR A 239 15.52 16.68 1.39
N GLY A 240 15.08 17.25 2.51
CA GLY A 240 13.72 17.76 2.71
C GLY A 240 12.65 16.67 2.76
N ASN A 241 11.38 17.08 2.65
CA ASN A 241 10.22 16.21 2.84
C ASN A 241 10.24 14.96 1.96
N ASP A 242 10.70 15.06 0.71
CA ASP A 242 10.76 13.92 -0.21
C ASP A 242 11.75 12.85 0.31
N ALA A 243 12.86 13.27 0.93
CA ALA A 243 13.79 12.34 1.57
C ALA A 243 13.21 11.75 2.85
N ASP A 244 12.42 12.51 3.61
CA ASP A 244 11.72 12.00 4.80
C ASP A 244 10.70 10.92 4.41
N PHE A 245 9.89 11.14 3.37
CA PHE A 245 8.98 10.12 2.85
C PHE A 245 9.73 8.90 2.28
N LYS A 246 10.82 9.10 1.53
CA LYS A 246 11.67 7.99 1.06
C LYS A 246 12.18 7.13 2.22
N ASN A 247 12.52 7.77 3.34
CA ASN A 247 13.07 7.10 4.51
C ASN A 247 11.99 6.69 5.53
N SER A 248 10.70 6.85 5.23
CA SER A 248 9.62 6.38 6.08
C SER A 248 9.40 4.87 5.94
N GLU A 249 8.63 4.30 6.85
CA GLU A 249 8.23 2.89 6.74
C GLU A 249 7.19 2.73 5.64
N ALA A 250 6.13 3.50 5.74
CA ALA A 250 5.13 3.62 4.72
C ALA A 250 4.52 5.02 4.85
N PHE A 251 3.63 5.35 3.94
CA PHE A 251 2.74 6.48 4.11
C PHE A 251 1.48 6.31 3.26
N VAL A 252 0.49 7.14 3.56
CA VAL A 252 -0.74 7.28 2.79
C VAL A 252 -1.09 8.76 2.68
N TYR A 253 -1.91 9.10 1.69
CA TYR A 253 -2.63 10.37 1.72
C TYR A 253 -3.93 10.18 2.51
N GLY A 254 -3.89 10.59 3.78
CA GLY A 254 -4.95 10.36 4.77
C GLY A 254 -6.35 10.85 4.35
N GLY A 255 -7.38 10.32 5.00
CA GLY A 255 -8.76 10.75 4.79
C GLY A 255 -9.34 10.43 3.40
N ARG A 256 -8.86 9.34 2.77
CA ARG A 256 -9.26 8.94 1.41
C ARG A 256 -9.04 10.03 0.35
N TYR A 257 -7.97 10.80 0.50
CA TYR A 257 -7.56 11.77 -0.52
C TYR A 257 -7.38 11.11 -1.89
N GLU A 258 -6.75 9.94 -1.91
CA GLU A 258 -6.91 8.99 -3.01
C GLU A 258 -8.13 8.10 -2.73
N LYS A 259 -9.10 8.09 -3.66
CA LYS A 259 -10.30 7.26 -3.54
C LYS A 259 -9.96 5.77 -3.44
N LEU A 260 -8.93 5.35 -4.18
CA LEU A 260 -8.36 4.01 -4.08
C LEU A 260 -7.59 3.86 -2.76
N PRO A 261 -7.78 2.77 -1.98
CA PRO A 261 -7.00 2.53 -0.78
C PRO A 261 -5.57 2.12 -1.16
N ILE A 262 -4.67 3.11 -1.19
CA ILE A 262 -3.27 2.96 -1.58
C ILE A 262 -2.38 3.16 -0.36
N VAL A 263 -1.43 2.25 -0.18
CA VAL A 263 -0.35 2.37 0.82
C VAL A 263 0.99 2.36 0.08
N TYR A 264 1.77 3.43 0.28
CA TYR A 264 3.12 3.57 -0.26
C TYR A 264 4.12 2.95 0.72
N ILE A 265 4.95 2.03 0.25
CA ILE A 265 5.91 1.26 1.06
C ILE A 265 7.32 1.71 0.70
N GLU A 266 8.05 2.23 1.66
CA GLU A 266 9.35 2.89 1.43
C GLU A 266 10.50 2.24 2.22
N ASP A 267 11.68 2.89 2.25
CA ASP A 267 12.92 2.21 2.60
C ASP A 267 12.94 1.68 4.04
N ALA A 268 12.40 2.42 5.01
CA ALA A 268 12.42 1.97 6.41
C ALA A 268 11.45 0.82 6.70
N PHE A 269 10.52 0.49 5.80
CA PHE A 269 9.63 -0.67 5.97
C PHE A 269 10.41 -1.98 6.18
N PHE A 270 11.56 -2.04 5.50
CA PHE A 270 12.43 -3.20 5.44
C PHE A 270 13.60 -3.10 6.43
N ALA A 271 13.71 -1.99 7.16
CA ALA A 271 14.77 -1.80 8.15
C ALA A 271 14.67 -2.85 9.26
N LYS A 272 15.84 -3.18 9.81
CA LYS A 272 15.97 -4.08 10.97
C LYS A 272 16.45 -3.27 12.16
N GLY A 273 15.81 -3.44 13.31
CA GLY A 273 16.13 -2.66 14.51
C GLY A 273 15.55 -1.24 14.46
N GLY A 274 15.70 -0.49 15.56
CA GLY A 274 15.13 0.85 15.74
C GLY A 274 13.66 0.86 16.15
N ASN A 275 12.86 -0.09 15.66
CA ASN A 275 11.45 -0.27 16.03
C ASN A 275 11.25 -1.11 17.29
N VAL A 276 10.08 -0.98 17.93
CA VAL A 276 9.69 -1.83 19.07
C VAL A 276 9.42 -3.27 18.65
N MET A 277 8.84 -3.46 17.47
CA MET A 277 8.57 -4.77 16.88
C MET A 277 9.47 -5.01 15.67
N ASP A 278 9.70 -6.30 15.37
CA ASP A 278 10.44 -6.74 14.20
C ASP A 278 9.65 -7.73 13.34
N GLY A 279 10.11 -7.92 12.11
CA GLY A 279 9.62 -8.92 11.18
C GLY A 279 8.14 -8.75 10.83
N MET A 280 7.44 -9.88 10.69
CA MET A 280 6.05 -9.90 10.22
C MET A 280 5.08 -9.17 11.18
N LYS A 281 5.38 -9.14 12.49
CA LYS A 281 4.62 -8.35 13.45
C LYS A 281 4.78 -6.86 13.18
N ASN A 282 6.00 -6.40 12.89
CA ASN A 282 6.24 -5.00 12.54
C ASN A 282 5.50 -4.61 11.26
N TRP A 283 5.52 -5.46 10.24
CA TRP A 283 4.82 -5.20 8.98
C TRP A 283 3.31 -5.11 9.17
N ALA A 284 2.74 -5.98 10.02
CA ALA A 284 1.32 -5.93 10.36
C ALA A 284 0.96 -4.63 11.12
N ARG A 285 1.83 -4.19 12.05
CA ARG A 285 1.67 -2.90 12.73
C ARG A 285 1.65 -1.75 11.71
N ILE A 286 2.64 -1.67 10.83
CA ILE A 286 2.72 -0.60 9.82
C ILE A 286 1.43 -0.58 8.98
N ILE A 287 0.98 -1.73 8.50
CA ILE A 287 -0.24 -1.78 7.68
C ILE A 287 -1.47 -1.29 8.46
N VAL A 288 -1.64 -1.66 9.73
CA VAL A 288 -2.75 -1.17 10.55
C VAL A 288 -2.63 0.34 10.83
N HIS A 289 -1.40 0.80 11.09
CA HIS A 289 -1.06 2.21 11.27
C HIS A 289 -1.48 3.02 10.03
N GLU A 290 -1.00 2.64 8.84
CA GLU A 290 -1.31 3.35 7.59
C GLU A 290 -2.80 3.33 7.23
N VAL A 291 -3.47 2.18 7.42
CA VAL A 291 -4.90 2.10 7.12
C VAL A 291 -5.73 2.90 8.13
N SER A 292 -5.23 3.12 9.35
CA SER A 292 -5.88 4.04 10.29
C SER A 292 -5.87 5.48 9.77
N HIS A 293 -4.79 5.93 9.12
CA HIS A 293 -4.75 7.26 8.48
C HIS A 293 -5.77 7.35 7.33
N LEU A 294 -5.89 6.30 6.52
CA LEU A 294 -6.86 6.26 5.40
C LEU A 294 -8.30 6.35 5.89
N ASP A 295 -8.68 5.54 6.88
CA ASP A 295 -10.09 5.29 7.22
C ASP A 295 -10.60 6.10 8.42
N CYS A 296 -9.68 6.51 9.28
CA CYS A 296 -9.97 7.15 10.55
C CYS A 296 -9.34 8.54 10.66
N SER A 297 -8.53 8.96 9.67
CA SER A 297 -7.83 10.25 9.69
C SER A 297 -7.02 10.46 10.97
N THR A 298 -6.41 9.38 11.45
CA THR A 298 -5.39 9.46 12.51
C THR A 298 -4.21 10.30 12.04
N ALA A 299 -3.33 10.70 12.95
CA ALA A 299 -2.12 11.46 12.71
C ALA A 299 -0.93 10.80 13.42
N ASP A 300 0.27 11.17 13.00
CA ASP A 300 1.52 10.78 13.65
C ASP A 300 1.84 11.76 14.76
N LYS A 301 1.20 11.56 15.93
CA LYS A 301 1.43 12.40 17.11
C LYS A 301 2.71 12.04 17.82
N LEU A 302 2.96 10.74 17.96
CA LEU A 302 4.15 10.20 18.58
C LEU A 302 4.33 8.73 18.18
N TYR A 303 5.56 8.34 17.88
CA TYR A 303 5.90 6.95 17.56
C TYR A 303 6.21 6.15 18.81
N ALA A 304 5.89 4.86 18.80
CA ALA A 304 5.98 4.00 19.98
C ALA A 304 7.41 3.84 20.53
N TRP A 305 8.44 3.99 19.71
CA TRP A 305 9.83 3.96 20.19
C TRP A 305 10.14 5.14 21.14
N ALA A 306 9.36 6.23 21.11
CA ALA A 306 9.49 7.38 22.00
C ALA A 306 8.58 7.29 23.25
N GLY A 307 7.78 6.23 23.39
CA GLY A 307 6.87 6.01 24.51
C GLY A 307 5.51 6.67 24.32
N ILE A 308 4.50 5.87 23.96
CA ILE A 308 3.12 6.33 23.66
C ILE A 308 2.14 6.10 24.82
N LYS A 309 2.64 6.10 26.07
CA LYS A 309 1.78 6.02 27.25
C LYS A 309 0.97 7.31 27.42
N PRO A 310 -0.37 7.24 27.55
CA PRO A 310 -1.17 8.42 27.85
C PRO A 310 -0.75 9.07 29.17
N GLY A 311 -0.61 10.40 29.17
CA GLY A 311 -0.24 11.18 30.35
C GLY A 311 1.26 11.27 30.61
N THR A 312 2.11 10.81 29.69
CA THR A 312 3.56 11.10 29.71
C THR A 312 3.90 12.16 28.64
N ASN A 313 4.31 11.74 27.45
CA ASN A 313 4.71 12.60 26.34
C ASN A 313 3.55 12.82 25.34
N ILE A 314 2.42 12.14 25.55
CA ILE A 314 1.24 12.20 24.69
C ILE A 314 -0.03 12.20 25.54
N THR A 315 -1.01 13.03 25.16
CA THR A 315 -2.28 13.14 25.89
C THR A 315 -3.24 12.00 25.54
N PRO A 316 -4.23 11.67 26.39
CA PRO A 316 -5.33 10.77 26.02
C PRO A 316 -6.03 11.16 24.70
N ALA A 317 -6.24 12.47 24.50
CA ALA A 317 -6.83 13.00 23.28
C ALA A 317 -5.94 12.73 22.06
N ASP A 318 -4.64 12.98 22.16
CA ASP A 318 -3.69 12.66 21.09
C ASP A 318 -3.61 11.16 20.83
N CYS A 319 -3.55 10.30 21.86
CA CYS A 319 -3.58 8.84 21.68
C CYS A 319 -4.81 8.38 20.91
N SER A 320 -5.97 9.01 21.13
CA SER A 320 -7.22 8.66 20.44
C SER A 320 -7.18 8.93 18.93
N VAL A 321 -6.26 9.77 18.46
CA VAL A 321 -6.03 10.07 17.04
C VAL A 321 -4.63 9.67 16.57
N ASN A 322 -3.80 9.05 17.40
CA ASN A 322 -2.44 8.66 17.05
C ASN A 322 -2.42 7.28 16.36
N ALA A 323 -1.91 7.20 15.14
CA ALA A 323 -1.93 5.96 14.36
C ALA A 323 -1.17 4.80 15.05
N ASP A 324 -0.04 5.11 15.69
CA ASP A 324 0.72 4.10 16.43
C ASP A 324 -0.03 3.58 17.67
N SER A 325 -0.73 4.44 18.42
CA SER A 325 -1.58 4.01 19.53
C SER A 325 -2.65 3.01 19.09
N TRP A 326 -3.24 3.21 17.91
CA TRP A 326 -4.21 2.27 17.33
C TRP A 326 -3.56 0.94 16.92
N ALA A 327 -2.42 0.98 16.24
CA ALA A 327 -1.74 -0.22 15.77
C ALA A 327 -1.25 -1.10 16.92
N TYR A 328 -0.65 -0.51 17.96
CA TYR A 328 -0.19 -1.24 19.14
C TYR A 328 -1.36 -1.77 19.99
N PHE A 329 -2.45 -1.00 20.13
CA PHE A 329 -3.66 -1.52 20.78
C PHE A 329 -4.20 -2.76 20.06
N ALA A 330 -4.28 -2.74 18.73
CA ALA A 330 -4.74 -3.90 17.96
C ALA A 330 -3.84 -5.12 18.15
N ALA A 331 -2.52 -4.91 18.15
CA ALA A 331 -1.54 -5.95 18.41
C ALA A 331 -1.66 -6.54 19.84
N ASP A 332 -1.85 -5.70 20.86
CA ASP A 332 -2.09 -6.15 22.25
C ASP A 332 -3.41 -6.93 22.36
N CYS A 333 -4.48 -6.48 21.70
CA CYS A 333 -5.76 -7.20 21.68
C CYS A 333 -5.61 -8.61 21.08
N ALA A 334 -4.69 -8.79 20.13
CA ALA A 334 -4.37 -10.08 19.55
C ALA A 334 -3.33 -10.89 20.33
N ASN A 335 -2.83 -10.38 21.46
CA ASN A 335 -1.71 -10.95 22.23
C ASN A 335 -0.45 -11.15 21.38
N ALA A 336 -0.22 -10.28 20.38
CA ALA A 336 0.96 -10.34 19.54
C ALA A 336 2.20 -9.69 20.20
N LEU A 337 1.96 -8.86 21.23
CA LEU A 337 3.00 -8.16 21.97
C LEU A 337 3.49 -8.99 23.15
N THR A 338 4.81 -9.08 23.29
CA THR A 338 5.42 -9.56 24.53
C THR A 338 5.28 -8.49 25.63
N LYS A 339 5.53 -8.87 26.89
CA LYS A 339 5.62 -7.88 27.98
C LYS A 339 6.67 -6.80 27.70
N ASN A 340 7.78 -7.19 27.08
CA ASN A 340 8.84 -6.26 26.71
C ASN A 340 8.39 -5.31 25.60
N ASP A 341 7.70 -5.82 24.57
CA ASP A 341 7.14 -5.00 23.49
C ASP A 341 6.20 -3.92 24.06
N ILE A 342 5.32 -4.31 25.00
CA ILE A 342 4.41 -3.37 25.68
C ILE A 342 5.20 -2.33 26.48
N ASN A 343 6.16 -2.75 27.30
CA ASN A 343 6.92 -1.82 28.12
C ASN A 343 7.73 -0.82 27.30
N ARG A 344 8.37 -1.29 26.23
CA ARG A 344 9.13 -0.45 25.31
C ARG A 344 8.24 0.52 24.54
N ALA A 345 7.10 0.05 24.00
CA ALA A 345 6.14 0.92 23.33
C ALA A 345 5.55 1.99 24.26
N MET A 346 5.27 1.65 25.51
CA MET A 346 4.66 2.57 26.47
C MET A 346 5.65 3.60 27.00
N ASN A 347 6.90 3.21 27.25
CA ASN A 347 7.85 4.05 27.98
C ASN A 347 9.02 4.57 27.13
N GLY A 348 9.22 4.08 25.91
CA GLY A 348 10.29 4.54 25.01
C GLY A 348 11.69 4.12 25.45
N ILE A 349 11.81 2.95 26.11
CA ILE A 349 13.05 2.44 26.71
C ILE A 349 13.63 1.21 26.00
#